data_AF-A0A2M9Q7A2-F1
#
_entry.id   AF-A0A2M9Q7A2-F1
#
_cell.length_a   1.000
_cell.length_b   1.000
_cell.length_c   1.000
_cell.angle_alpha   90.00
_cell.angle_beta   90.00
_cell.angle_gamma   90.00
#
_symmetry.space_group_name_H-M   'P 1'
#
loop_
_entity.id
_entity.type
_entity.pdbx_description
1 polymer ?
#
loop_
_entity_poly.entity_id
_entity_poly.type
_entity_poly.pdbx_seq_one_letter_code
_entity_poly.pdbx_strand_id
1 'polypeptide(L)' 'MHCWKILNLEHHYGTTRIMIMSVIAFLTVFSLSYVIFNLFNDEHYTDQLFWLFVITVFAIYPIHKCLHFLALYDLRQHL' A
#
# COMPACT_ATOMS: atom_id res chain seq x y z
N MET A 1 -30.62 -4.88 -14.15
CA MET A 1 -29.83 -4.00 -13.27
C MET A 1 -28.47 -4.65 -13.12
N HIS A 2 -27.51 -4.10 -13.86
CA HIS A 2 -26.27 -4.76 -14.24
C HIS A 2 -25.33 -4.74 -13.04
N CYS A 3 -25.42 -5.81 -12.27
CA CYS A 3 -24.42 -6.33 -11.35
C CYS A 3 -23.07 -5.71 -11.69
N TRP A 4 -22.58 -4.89 -10.76
CA TRP A 4 -21.19 -4.44 -10.69
C TRP A 4 -20.33 -5.62 -11.07
N LYS A 5 -19.93 -5.65 -12.35
CA LYS A 5 -19.00 -6.59 -12.91
C LYS A 5 -17.77 -6.37 -12.07
N ILE A 6 -17.62 -7.21 -11.04
CA ILE A 6 -16.52 -7.23 -10.10
C ILE A 6 -15.31 -7.05 -11.01
N LEU A 7 -14.73 -5.87 -10.90
CA LEU A 7 -13.65 -5.41 -11.76
C LEU A 7 -12.54 -6.39 -11.44
N ASN A 8 -12.48 -7.48 -12.19
CA ASN A 8 -11.51 -8.54 -12.00
C ASN A 8 -10.19 -7.95 -12.50
N LEU A 9 -9.59 -7.15 -11.63
CA LEU A 9 -8.34 -6.43 -11.85
C LEU A 9 -7.28 -7.43 -12.29
N GLU A 10 -7.31 -8.64 -11.72
CA GLU A 10 -6.46 -9.76 -12.11
C GLU A 10 -6.66 -10.17 -13.57
N HIS A 11 -7.91 -10.30 -14.04
CA HIS A 11 -8.22 -10.70 -15.41
C HIS A 11 -7.95 -9.60 -16.45
N HIS A 12 -8.14 -8.32 -16.11
CA HIS A 12 -7.99 -7.21 -17.06
C HIS A 12 -6.61 -6.57 -17.08
N TYR A 13 -5.92 -6.51 -15.94
CA TYR A 13 -4.60 -5.88 -15.83
C TYR A 13 -3.46 -6.89 -15.65
N GLY A 14 -3.73 -8.10 -15.16
CA GLY A 14 -2.69 -9.06 -14.82
C GLY A 14 -1.93 -8.64 -13.56
N THR A 15 -1.57 -9.63 -12.74
CA THR A 15 -0.86 -9.43 -11.47
C THR A 15 0.42 -8.61 -11.62
N THR A 16 1.18 -8.82 -12.70
CA THR A 16 2.43 -8.11 -12.96
C THR A 16 2.24 -6.61 -13.16
N ARG A 17 1.23 -6.18 -13.93
CA ARG A 17 1.03 -4.74 -14.21
C ARG A 17 0.53 -4.01 -12.97
N ILE A 18 -0.33 -4.67 -12.17
CA ILE A 18 -0.78 -4.14 -10.88
C ILE A 18 0.42 -3.95 -9.95
N MET A 19 1.31 -4.94 -9.85
CA MET A 19 2.51 -4.84 -9.03
C MET A 19 3.38 -3.64 -9.44
N ILE A 20 3.62 -3.46 -10.74
CA ILE A 20 4.41 -2.33 -11.26
C ILE A 20 3.74 -0.99 -10.90
N MET A 21 2.43 -0.86 -11.12
CA MET A 21 1.69 0.36 -10.77
C MET A 21 1.73 0.66 -9.27
N SER A 22 1.63 -0.37 -8.42
CA SER A 22 1.74 -0.22 -6.97
C SER A 22 3.15 0.23 -6.54
N VAL A 23 4.22 -0.31 -7.14
CA VAL A 23 5.59 0.11 -6.85
C VAL A 23 5.82 1.56 -7.26
N ILE A 24 5.36 1.96 -8.45
CA ILE A 24 5.47 3.35 -8.92
C ILE A 24 4.72 4.29 -7.97
N ALA A 25 3.47 3.95 -7.63
CA ALA A 25 2.68 4.75 -6.70
C ALA A 25 3.35 4.89 -5.33
N PHE A 26 3.91 3.79 -4.80
CA PHE A 26 4.67 3.81 -3.55
C PHE A 26 5.88 4.75 -3.63
N LEU A 27 6.70 4.66 -4.67
CA LEU A 27 7.89 5.51 -4.84
C LEU A 27 7.52 7.00 -5.01
N THR A 28 6.44 7.28 -5.74
CA THR A 28 5.95 8.65 -5.94
C THR A 28 5.47 9.25 -4.62
N VAL A 29 4.61 8.54 -3.88
CA VAL A 29 4.11 9.02 -2.59
C VAL A 29 5.25 9.18 -1.60
N PHE A 30 6.17 8.22 -1.51
CA PHE A 30 7.33 8.30 -0.63
C PHE A 30 8.20 9.53 -0.92
N SER A 31 8.54 9.76 -2.19
CA SER A 31 9.36 10.91 -2.60
C SER A 31 8.65 12.24 -2.32
N LEU A 32 7.35 12.33 -2.64
CA LEU A 32 6.56 13.54 -2.38
C LEU A 32 6.45 13.83 -0.89
N SER A 33 6.15 12.83 -0.07
CA SER A 33 6.10 12.98 1.38
C SER A 33 7.44 13.46 1.93
N TYR A 34 8.56 12.89 1.47
CA TYR A 34 9.89 13.32 1.89
C TYR A 34 10.14 14.80 1.59
N VAL A 35 9.86 15.24 0.36
CA VAL A 35 10.02 16.65 -0.05
C VAL A 35 9.12 17.58 0.76
N ILE A 36 7.87 17.18 0.99
CA ILE A 36 6.92 17.94 1.82
C ILE A 36 7.46 18.07 3.24
N PHE A 37 7.86 16.96 3.87
CA PHE A 37 8.42 17.02 5.22
C PHE A 37 9.63 17.94 5.28
N ASN A 38 10.56 17.82 4.33
CA ASN A 38 11.76 18.64 4.26
C ASN A 38 11.46 20.13 4.05
N LEU A 39 10.33 20.48 3.44
CA LEU A 39 9.91 21.88 3.30
C LEU A 39 9.35 22.45 4.60
N PHE A 40 8.75 21.62 5.45
CA PHE A 40 8.11 22.04 6.70
C PHE A 40 9.01 21.94 7.94
N ASN A 41 10.15 21.25 7.85
CA ASN A 41 11.07 21.11 8.99
C ASN A 41 12.49 21.53 8.56
N ASP A 42 13.04 22.54 9.25
CA ASP A 42 14.42 23.01 9.08
C ASP A 42 15.46 22.15 9.85
N GLU A 43 15.01 21.14 10.59
CA GLU A 43 15.90 20.28 11.38
C GLU A 43 16.54 19.16 10.55
N HIS A 44 17.80 18.84 10.87
CA HIS A 44 18.53 17.76 10.22
C HIS A 44 17.88 16.41 10.54
N TYR A 45 17.32 15.75 9.51
CA TYR A 45 16.78 14.41 9.62
C TYR A 45 17.86 13.42 10.07
N THR A 46 17.56 12.65 11.12
CA THR A 46 18.45 11.59 11.60
C THR A 46 17.99 10.23 11.06
N ASP A 47 18.91 9.45 10.49
CA ASP A 47 18.61 8.15 9.88
C ASP A 47 18.50 7.00 10.90
N GLN A 48 18.43 7.30 12.20
CA GLN A 48 18.42 6.30 13.27
C GLN A 48 17.26 5.29 13.14
N LEU A 49 16.15 5.69 12.52
CA LEU A 49 14.96 4.85 12.34
C LEU A 49 14.88 4.18 10.96
N PHE A 50 15.93 4.28 10.13
CA PHE A 50 15.94 3.69 8.79
C PHE A 50 15.66 2.18 8.80
N TRP A 51 16.24 1.45 9.76
CA TRP A 51 15.99 0.01 9.90
C TRP A 51 14.53 -0.30 10.25
N LEU A 52 13.88 0.54 11.06
CA LEU A 52 12.46 0.40 11.40
C LEU A 52 11.59 0.63 10.16
N PHE A 53 11.95 1.58 9.30
CA PHE A 53 11.30 1.78 8.00
C PHE A 53 11.40 0.53 7.11
N VAL A 54 12.59 -0.05 6.97
CA VAL A 54 12.80 -1.27 6.18
C VAL A 54 11.93 -2.43 6.69
N ILE A 55 11.95 -2.67 8.00
CA ILE A 55 11.11 -3.71 8.63
C ILE A 55 9.63 -3.46 8.34
N THR A 56 9.18 -2.21 8.43
CA THR A 56 7.79 -1.82 8.17
C THR A 56 7.40 -2.07 6.71
N VAL A 57 8.28 -1.75 5.76
CA VAL A 57 8.04 -2.02 4.33
C VAL A 57 7.85 -3.52 4.07
N PHE A 58 8.65 -4.39 4.70
CA PHE A 58 8.45 -5.84 4.59
C PHE A 58 7.19 -6.31 5.33
N ALA A 59 6.84 -5.70 6.46
CA ALA A 59 5.65 -6.00 7.22
C ALA A 59 4.33 -5.53 6.54
N ILE A 60 4.40 -4.60 5.59
CA ILE A 60 3.21 -4.12 4.85
C ILE A 60 2.51 -5.27 4.11
N TYR A 61 3.24 -6.21 3.51
CA TYR A 61 2.62 -7.33 2.80
C TYR A 61 1.78 -8.26 3.70
N PRO A 62 2.32 -8.78 4.83
CA PRO A 62 1.51 -9.60 5.73
C PRO A 62 0.37 -8.78 6.36
N ILE A 63 0.58 -7.51 6.73
CA ILE A 63 -0.48 -6.65 7.27
C ILE A 63 -1.61 -6.47 6.25
N HIS A 64 -1.28 -6.14 5.00
CA HIS A 64 -2.26 -5.99 3.92
C HIS A 64 -3.06 -7.28 3.70
N LYS A 65 -2.39 -8.44 3.71
CA LYS A 65 -3.06 -9.75 3.59
C LYS A 65 -3.96 -10.05 4.78
N CYS A 66 -3.57 -9.67 6.00
CA CYS A 66 -4.41 -9.77 7.19
C CYS A 66 -5.63 -8.86 7.12
N LEU A 67 -5.49 -7.63 6.61
CA LEU A 67 -6.62 -6.71 6.41
C LEU A 67 -7.64 -7.27 5.40
N HIS A 68 -7.16 -7.83 4.29
CA HIS A 68 -8.04 -8.55 3.36
C HIS A 68 -8.75 -9.72 4.03
N PHE A 69 -8.04 -10.49 4.86
CA PHE A 69 -8.63 -11.60 5.61
C PHE A 69 -9.70 -11.13 6.59
N LEU A 70 -9.47 -10.04 7.33
CA LEU A 70 -10.44 -9.43 8.24
C LEU A 70 -11.69 -8.93 7.48
N ALA A 71 -11.51 -8.24 6.35
CA ALA A 71 -12.62 -7.77 5.53
C ALA A 71 -13.47 -8.93 4.97
N LEU A 72 -12.83 -10.04 4.59
CA LEU A 72 -13.52 -11.25 4.16
C LEU A 72 -14.23 -11.97 5.31
N TYR A 73 -13.66 -11.94 6.52
CA TYR A 73 -14.26 -12.51 7.71
C TYR A 73 -15.53 -11.74 8.11
N ASP A 74 -15.46 -10.40 8.11
CA ASP A 74 -16.59 -9.51 8.38
C ASP A 74 -17.75 -9.73 7.39
N LEU A 75 -17.43 -9.82 6.09
CA LEU A 75 -18.42 -10.10 5.04
C LEU A 75 -19.07 -11.48 5.22
N ARG A 76 -18.35 -12.47 5.75
CA ARG A 76 -18.88 -13.80 6.06
C ARG A 76 -19.81 -13.81 7.27
N GLN A 77 -19.66 -12.88 8.21
CA GLN A 77 -20.55 -12.78 9.37
C GLN A 77 -21.87 -12.06 9.04
N HIS A 78 -21.91 -11.30 7.95
CA HIS A 78 -23.09 -10.57 7.47
C HIS A 78 -23.97 -11.34 6.45
N LEU A 79 -23.65 -12.61 6.19
CA LEU A 79 -24.35 -13.49 5.23
C LEU A 79 -24.96 -14.70 5.97
#